data_AF-A0A2G2G8E1-F1
#
_entry.id   AF-A0A2G2G8E1-F1
#
_cell.length_a   1.000
_cell.length_b   1.000
_cell.length_c   1.000
_cell.angle_alpha   90.00
_cell.angle_beta   90.00
_cell.angle_gamma   90.00
#
_symmetry.space_group_name_H-M   'P 1'
#
loop_
_entity.id
_entity.type
_entity.pdbx_description
1 polymer ?
#
loop_
_entity_poly.entity_id
_entity_poly.type
_entity_poly.pdbx_seq_one_letter_code
_entity_poly.pdbx_strand_id
1 'polypeptide(L)'
;MKTKLLLVLTFIVFTACSESPVETKTSTTIIDTKIDSIQAAKKIVEVVNAKIHKEESIAIEVSAPSGANLYTQKCASCHGKDGKKSALNASEVIAGWESSKTQGILKGYQDGTYGKKMKNIMQGQTKPLSKTDIKLISDYISIL
;
A
#
# COMPACT_ATOMS: atom_id res chain seq x y z
N MET A 1 -13.83 32.49 -50.00
CA MET A 1 -12.80 33.44 -50.48
C MET A 1 -11.69 33.42 -49.44
N LYS A 2 -10.53 32.81 -49.77
CA LYS A 2 -9.29 33.54 -50.15
C LYS A 2 -8.78 34.35 -48.94
N THR A 3 -7.62 34.13 -48.34
CA THR A 3 -6.35 33.58 -48.83
C THR A 3 -5.43 33.50 -47.61
N LYS A 4 -4.68 32.40 -47.41
CA LYS A 4 -3.23 32.32 -47.71
C LYS A 4 -2.48 33.56 -47.21
N LEU A 5 -1.42 33.43 -46.44
CA LEU A 5 -0.07 33.08 -46.92
C LEU A 5 0.83 33.67 -45.79
N LEU A 6 1.85 33.03 -45.25
CA LEU A 6 3.14 32.71 -45.88
C LEU A 6 3.98 32.13 -44.70
N LEU A 7 4.34 30.85 -44.74
CA LEU A 7 5.62 30.32 -45.26
C LEU A 7 6.72 30.45 -44.18
N VAL A 8 7.01 29.37 -43.44
CA VAL A 8 7.93 28.25 -43.79
C VAL A 8 9.39 28.64 -43.55
N LEU A 9 10.05 27.86 -42.70
CA LEU A 9 11.42 27.38 -42.91
C LEU A 9 11.55 26.13 -42.01
N THR A 10 11.30 24.92 -42.53
CA THR A 10 12.30 24.01 -43.14
C THR A 10 13.45 23.71 -42.18
N PHE A 11 13.96 22.50 -41.99
CA PHE A 11 13.80 21.22 -42.65
C PHE A 11 14.82 20.29 -41.96
N ILE A 12 14.48 19.01 -41.80
CA ILE A 12 15.39 17.83 -41.85
C ILE A 12 16.46 17.77 -40.72
N VAL A 13 16.79 16.65 -40.06
CA VAL A 13 17.28 15.34 -40.53
C VAL A 13 17.20 14.41 -39.30
N PHE A 14 16.45 13.31 -39.30
CA PHE A 14 16.89 11.95 -39.71
C PHE A 14 18.27 11.50 -39.18
N THR A 15 18.27 10.80 -38.04
CA THR A 15 19.14 9.64 -37.74
C THR A 15 18.26 8.65 -36.95
N ALA A 16 17.58 7.67 -37.57
CA ALA A 16 18.09 6.44 -38.16
C ALA A 16 18.89 5.54 -37.18
N CYS A 17 18.22 4.47 -36.74
CA CYS A 17 18.67 3.10 -36.49
C CYS A 17 19.85 2.81 -35.55
N SER A 18 19.56 2.04 -34.50
CA SER A 18 20.08 0.66 -34.43
C SER A 18 19.16 -0.24 -33.62
N GLU A 19 18.49 -1.12 -34.36
CA GLU A 19 17.84 -2.33 -33.89
C GLU A 19 18.92 -3.35 -33.48
N SER A 20 18.70 -4.08 -32.39
CA SER A 20 19.26 -5.43 -32.26
C SER A 20 18.30 -6.30 -31.45
N PRO A 21 17.80 -7.39 -32.06
CA PRO A 21 16.95 -8.39 -31.42
C PRO A 21 17.81 -9.47 -30.76
N VAL A 22 17.34 -10.07 -29.66
CA VAL A 22 17.82 -11.41 -29.27
C VAL A 22 16.63 -12.28 -28.94
N GLU A 23 16.63 -13.40 -29.66
CA GLU A 23 15.63 -14.44 -29.79
C GLU A 23 15.38 -15.23 -28.50
N THR A 24 14.12 -15.63 -28.36
CA THR A 24 13.68 -16.83 -27.65
C THR A 24 14.26 -18.08 -28.31
N LYS A 25 14.88 -18.99 -27.55
CA LYS A 25 15.00 -20.40 -27.93
C LYS A 25 14.60 -21.32 -26.77
N THR A 26 13.38 -21.83 -26.89
CA THR A 26 12.95 -23.11 -26.36
C THR A 26 13.57 -24.23 -27.20
N SER A 27 14.12 -25.27 -26.57
CA SER A 27 14.03 -26.68 -26.99
C SER A 27 14.69 -27.50 -25.87
N THR A 28 13.94 -28.17 -25.00
CA THR A 28 13.34 -29.50 -25.22
C THR A 28 14.36 -30.50 -25.70
N THR A 29 14.65 -31.52 -24.87
CA THR A 29 14.52 -32.97 -25.08
C THR A 29 14.97 -33.59 -23.72
N ILE A 30 14.33 -34.53 -23.02
CA ILE A 30 13.86 -35.90 -23.32
C ILE A 30 12.87 -36.24 -22.18
N ILE A 31 11.56 -36.30 -22.41
CA ILE A 31 10.74 -37.47 -22.78
C ILE A 31 10.82 -38.64 -21.77
N ASP A 32 9.74 -38.75 -21.00
CA ASP A 32 9.02 -39.96 -20.59
C ASP A 32 9.79 -41.24 -20.27
N THR A 33 9.70 -41.66 -19.00
CA THR A 33 9.35 -43.06 -18.71
C THR A 33 8.83 -43.23 -17.28
N LYS A 34 7.52 -43.51 -17.17
CA LYS A 34 6.88 -44.39 -16.17
C LYS A 34 7.08 -44.02 -14.70
N ILE A 35 6.11 -43.42 -14.02
CA ILE A 35 4.84 -44.07 -13.58
C ILE A 35 4.98 -45.59 -13.61
N ASP A 36 5.61 -46.13 -12.58
CA ASP A 36 5.32 -47.45 -12.00
C ASP A 36 5.98 -47.50 -10.62
N SER A 37 5.37 -46.80 -9.65
CA SER A 37 5.42 -47.12 -8.20
C SER A 37 4.44 -46.23 -7.41
N ILE A 38 3.20 -46.15 -7.90
CA ILE A 38 2.03 -45.74 -7.11
C ILE A 38 1.74 -46.89 -6.14
N GLN A 39 2.57 -47.06 -5.11
CA GLN A 39 2.25 -47.85 -3.91
C GLN A 39 3.18 -47.54 -2.73
N ALA A 40 3.74 -46.33 -2.68
CA ALA A 40 4.39 -45.79 -1.49
C ALA A 40 3.93 -44.36 -1.17
N ALA A 41 2.73 -44.01 -1.63
CA ALA A 41 1.94 -42.98 -0.98
C ALA A 41 1.56 -43.46 0.42
N LYS A 42 1.45 -42.52 1.36
CA LYS A 42 0.82 -42.65 2.70
C LYS A 42 1.74 -42.73 3.93
N LYS A 43 3.05 -42.48 3.84
CA LYS A 43 3.88 -42.28 5.07
C LYS A 43 4.65 -40.96 5.15
N ILE A 44 4.44 -40.04 4.21
CA ILE A 44 5.12 -38.72 4.25
C ILE A 44 4.14 -37.56 4.50
N VAL A 45 2.83 -37.76 4.34
CA VAL A 45 1.83 -36.68 4.50
C VAL A 45 1.28 -36.58 5.94
N GLU A 46 1.44 -37.61 6.77
CA GLU A 46 0.94 -37.59 8.17
C GLU A 46 1.98 -37.03 9.17
N VAL A 47 3.26 -37.02 8.80
CA VAL A 47 4.35 -36.59 9.70
C VAL A 47 4.56 -35.06 9.67
N VAL A 48 4.08 -34.37 8.63
CA VAL A 48 4.21 -32.91 8.51
C VAL A 48 3.06 -32.17 9.20
N ASN A 49 1.94 -32.85 9.51
CA ASN A 49 0.73 -32.21 10.05
C ASN A 49 0.57 -32.34 11.58
N ALA A 50 1.59 -32.83 12.29
CA ALA A 50 1.53 -33.04 13.75
C ALA A 50 2.69 -32.41 14.54
N LYS A 51 3.54 -31.57 13.91
CA LYS A 51 4.75 -31.07 14.60
C LYS A 51 5.15 -29.63 14.31
N ILE A 52 4.17 -28.73 14.27
CA ILE A 52 4.41 -27.29 14.40
C ILE A 52 3.68 -26.78 15.63
N HIS A 53 4.27 -27.06 16.79
CA HIS A 53 4.20 -26.19 17.95
C HIS A 53 5.58 -26.18 18.62
N LYS A 54 6.19 -24.99 18.58
CA LYS A 54 7.14 -24.42 19.54
C LYS A 54 8.66 -24.62 19.31
N GLU A 55 9.31 -23.45 19.24
CA GLU A 55 10.69 -23.08 19.58
C GLU A 55 11.85 -23.64 18.74
N GLU A 56 12.22 -22.90 17.69
CA GLU A 56 13.41 -22.02 17.70
C GLU A 56 13.34 -21.11 16.46
N SER A 57 12.90 -19.87 16.64
CA SER A 57 12.91 -18.85 15.59
C SER A 57 13.26 -17.52 16.23
N ILE A 58 14.30 -16.88 15.70
CA ILE A 58 14.74 -15.52 16.03
C ILE A 58 13.52 -14.63 16.27
N ALA A 59 13.29 -14.26 17.53
CA ALA A 59 12.21 -13.37 17.93
C ALA A 59 12.56 -11.95 17.50
N ILE A 60 12.29 -11.63 16.24
CA ILE A 60 11.96 -10.25 15.89
C ILE A 60 10.55 -10.07 16.43
N GLU A 61 10.43 -9.50 17.64
CA GLU A 61 9.14 -9.04 18.15
C GLU A 61 8.63 -7.92 17.24
N VAL A 62 7.93 -8.30 16.18
CA VAL A 62 7.05 -7.37 15.47
C VAL A 62 5.85 -7.18 16.39
N SER A 63 6.01 -6.35 17.43
CA SER A 63 4.89 -5.94 18.27
C SER A 63 3.83 -5.35 17.34
N ALA A 64 2.59 -5.84 17.40
CA ALA A 64 1.51 -5.29 16.60
C ALA A 64 1.43 -3.77 16.83
N PRO A 65 1.28 -2.94 15.78
CA PRO A 65 1.23 -1.50 15.95
C PRO A 65 0.04 -1.14 16.84
N SER A 66 0.28 -0.37 17.91
CA SER A 66 -0.80 0.15 18.75
C SER A 66 -1.37 1.43 18.16
N GLY A 67 -2.66 1.71 18.41
CA GLY A 67 -3.30 2.97 17.99
C GLY A 67 -2.58 4.21 18.53
N ALA A 68 -2.10 4.15 19.77
CA ALA A 68 -1.31 5.21 20.40
C ALA A 68 0.02 5.47 19.67
N ASN A 69 0.75 4.42 19.30
CA ASN A 69 2.01 4.55 18.57
C ASN A 69 1.79 5.07 17.14
N LEU A 70 0.76 4.59 16.46
CA LEU A 70 0.39 5.07 15.12
C LEU A 70 0.00 6.55 15.15
N TYR A 71 -0.85 6.95 16.11
CA TYR A 71 -1.26 8.34 16.30
C TYR A 71 -0.05 9.25 16.57
N THR A 72 0.85 8.82 17.46
CA THR A 72 2.05 9.58 17.80
C THR A 72 2.94 9.82 16.58
N GLN A 73 3.12 8.79 15.75
CA GLN A 73 3.99 8.86 14.57
C GLN A 73 3.37 9.63 13.39
N LYS A 74 2.04 9.59 13.23
CA LYS A 74 1.38 10.08 12.01
C LYS A 74 0.54 11.34 12.22
N CYS A 75 0.07 11.61 13.44
CA CYS A 75 -0.98 12.59 13.69
C CYS A 75 -0.55 13.68 14.68
N ALA A 76 0.17 13.29 15.74
CA ALA A 76 0.42 14.14 16.90
C ALA A 76 1.23 15.40 16.60
N SER A 77 2.08 15.40 15.56
CA SER A 77 2.89 16.57 15.17
C SER A 77 2.02 17.78 14.78
N CYS A 78 0.84 17.54 14.22
CA CYS A 78 -0.09 18.59 13.80
C CYS A 78 -1.30 18.70 14.72
N HIS A 79 -1.88 17.58 15.16
CA HIS A 79 -3.08 17.53 15.99
C HIS A 79 -2.81 17.60 17.50
N GLY A 80 -1.54 17.62 17.92
CA GLY A 80 -1.15 17.60 19.32
C GLY A 80 -1.13 16.17 19.88
N LYS A 81 -0.41 15.98 20.98
CA LYS A 81 -0.28 14.66 21.64
C LYS A 81 -1.63 14.11 22.13
N ASP A 82 -2.56 15.00 22.44
CA ASP A 82 -3.90 14.73 22.97
C ASP A 82 -5.03 14.98 21.95
N GLY A 83 -4.71 15.32 20.69
CA GLY A 83 -5.73 15.57 19.66
C GLY A 83 -6.52 16.86 19.84
N LYS A 84 -6.14 17.73 20.79
CA LYS A 84 -6.85 18.97 21.12
C LYS A 84 -6.39 20.19 20.34
N LYS A 85 -5.39 20.05 19.46
CA LYS A 85 -4.93 21.14 18.61
C LYS A 85 -5.73 21.18 17.32
N SER A 86 -6.22 22.38 16.97
CA SER A 86 -6.62 22.70 15.61
C SER A 86 -5.37 22.69 14.71
N ALA A 87 -5.14 21.60 13.99
CA ALA A 87 -3.96 21.41 13.15
C ALA A 87 -3.87 22.51 12.10
N LEU A 88 -2.72 23.19 12.06
CA LEU A 88 -2.42 24.30 11.15
C LEU A 88 -3.49 25.41 11.16
N ASN A 89 -4.21 25.58 12.28
CA ASN A 89 -5.34 26.51 12.43
C ASN A 89 -6.49 26.29 11.43
N ALA A 90 -6.62 25.06 10.90
CA ALA A 90 -7.59 24.72 9.85
C ALA A 90 -8.41 23.45 10.14
N SER A 91 -7.92 22.54 10.98
CA SER A 91 -8.67 21.33 11.35
C SER A 91 -9.61 21.57 12.53
N GLU A 92 -10.63 20.72 12.63
CA GLU A 92 -11.38 20.56 13.88
C GLU A 92 -10.50 19.88 14.94
N VAL A 93 -10.90 20.01 16.22
CA VAL A 93 -10.36 19.22 17.33
C VAL A 93 -10.89 17.79 17.22
N ILE A 94 -9.98 16.81 17.29
CA ILE A 94 -10.30 15.41 16.99
C ILE A 94 -10.42 14.52 18.24
N ALA A 95 -9.91 14.96 19.39
CA ALA A 95 -10.03 14.26 20.66
C ALA A 95 -11.50 13.87 20.95
N GLY A 96 -11.72 12.63 21.36
CA GLY A 96 -13.04 12.09 21.70
C GLY A 96 -14.00 11.87 20.52
N TRP A 97 -13.53 11.95 19.27
CA TRP A 97 -14.40 11.60 18.14
C TRP A 97 -14.74 10.11 18.14
N GLU A 98 -16.02 9.81 17.93
CA GLU A 98 -16.49 8.44 17.68
C GLU A 98 -15.60 7.73 16.65
N SER A 99 -15.18 6.50 16.97
CA SER A 99 -14.26 5.75 16.11
C SER A 99 -14.83 5.59 14.69
N SER A 100 -16.13 5.28 14.56
CA SER A 100 -16.79 5.12 13.26
C SER A 100 -16.72 6.40 12.40
N LYS A 101 -16.92 7.57 13.02
CA LYS A 101 -16.78 8.88 12.37
C LYS A 101 -15.35 9.06 11.85
N THR A 102 -14.36 8.81 12.70
CA THR A 102 -12.94 8.97 12.35
C THR A 102 -12.53 8.02 11.22
N GLN A 103 -12.97 6.76 11.27
CA GLN A 103 -12.71 5.80 10.19
C GLN A 103 -13.32 6.26 8.85
N GLY A 104 -14.55 6.76 8.88
CA GLY A 104 -15.23 7.29 7.68
C GLY A 104 -14.50 8.49 7.09
N ILE A 105 -14.08 9.42 7.94
CA ILE A 105 -13.30 10.61 7.53
C ILE A 105 -11.93 10.22 6.95
N LEU A 106 -11.20 9.30 7.60
CA LEU A 106 -9.88 8.86 7.13
C LEU A 106 -9.98 8.15 5.77
N LYS A 107 -10.97 7.27 5.58
CA LYS A 107 -11.26 6.65 4.28
C LYS A 107 -11.67 7.68 3.24
N GLY A 108 -12.51 8.64 3.63
CA GLY A 108 -12.91 9.74 2.77
C GLY A 108 -11.74 10.60 2.30
N TYR A 109 -10.71 10.79 3.14
CA TYR A 109 -9.47 11.38 2.67
C TYR A 109 -8.77 10.47 1.67
N GLN A 110 -8.61 9.17 1.95
CA GLN A 110 -7.94 8.22 1.04
C GLN A 110 -8.55 8.18 -0.35
N ASP A 111 -9.88 8.11 -0.45
CA ASP A 111 -10.62 8.04 -1.72
C ASP A 111 -10.94 9.43 -2.32
N GLY A 112 -10.74 10.50 -1.54
CA GLY A 112 -10.98 11.87 -1.95
C GLY A 112 -12.45 12.31 -1.91
N THR A 113 -13.33 11.56 -1.28
CA THR A 113 -14.73 11.96 -1.04
C THR A 113 -14.86 12.94 0.14
N TYR A 114 -13.83 13.06 0.98
CA TYR A 114 -13.71 14.01 2.09
C TYR A 114 -12.43 14.85 1.95
N GLY A 115 -12.36 15.99 2.65
CA GLY A 115 -11.22 16.88 2.46
C GLY A 115 -11.24 18.21 3.18
N LYS A 116 -12.37 18.93 3.05
CA LYS A 116 -12.48 20.35 3.40
C LYS A 116 -11.23 21.14 2.92
N LYS A 117 -10.74 22.08 3.73
CA LYS A 117 -9.57 22.93 3.41
C LYS A 117 -8.24 22.17 3.39
N MET A 118 -8.16 21.01 4.06
CA MET A 118 -6.90 20.27 4.27
C MET A 118 -6.80 18.99 3.41
N LYS A 119 -7.64 18.87 2.37
CA LYS A 119 -7.78 17.64 1.57
C LYS A 119 -6.45 17.08 1.10
N ASN A 120 -5.65 17.88 0.41
CA ASN A 120 -4.41 17.42 -0.22
C ASN A 120 -3.36 16.97 0.80
N ILE A 121 -3.28 17.69 1.93
CA ILE A 121 -2.35 17.36 3.02
C ILE A 121 -2.78 16.05 3.68
N MET A 122 -4.05 15.95 4.07
CA MET A 122 -4.58 14.76 4.75
C MET A 122 -4.66 13.55 3.83
N GLN A 123 -4.85 13.74 2.53
CA GLN A 123 -4.68 12.68 1.53
C GLN A 123 -3.28 12.07 1.59
N GLY A 124 -2.23 12.89 1.61
CA GLY A 124 -0.85 12.41 1.75
C GLY A 124 -0.62 11.60 3.02
N GLN A 125 -1.21 12.03 4.15
CA GLN A 125 -1.06 11.34 5.44
C GLN A 125 -1.86 10.03 5.52
N THR A 126 -3.03 9.98 4.90
CA THR A 126 -3.97 8.85 5.02
C THR A 126 -3.77 7.78 3.95
N LYS A 127 -3.30 8.15 2.76
CA LYS A 127 -3.09 7.21 1.64
C LYS A 127 -2.26 5.96 1.97
N PRO A 128 -1.18 6.00 2.79
CA PRO A 128 -0.42 4.80 3.13
C PRO A 128 -1.05 3.95 4.25
N LEU A 129 -2.12 4.41 4.91
CA LEU A 129 -2.71 3.69 6.04
C LEU A 129 -3.50 2.46 5.57
N SER A 130 -3.28 1.32 6.22
CA SER A 130 -4.11 0.14 6.03
C SER A 130 -5.48 0.30 6.71
N LYS A 131 -6.43 -0.59 6.37
CA LYS A 131 -7.73 -0.65 7.08
C LYS A 131 -7.55 -0.88 8.58
N THR A 132 -6.55 -1.68 8.96
CA THR A 132 -6.20 -1.98 10.35
C THR A 132 -5.65 -0.73 11.05
N ASP A 133 -4.73 0.00 10.41
CA ASP A 133 -4.18 1.24 10.98
C ASP A 133 -5.27 2.28 11.20
N ILE A 134 -6.17 2.45 10.21
CA ILE A 134 -7.30 3.38 10.30
C ILE A 134 -8.17 3.02 11.50
N LYS A 135 -8.48 1.74 11.70
CA LYS A 135 -9.27 1.29 12.85
C LYS A 135 -8.54 1.61 14.16
N LEU A 136 -7.27 1.24 14.28
CA LEU A 136 -6.48 1.43 15.50
C LEU A 136 -6.31 2.92 15.86
N ILE A 137 -6.01 3.76 14.87
CA ILE A 137 -5.92 5.22 15.06
C ILE A 137 -7.27 5.79 15.48
N SER A 138 -8.36 5.36 14.84
CA SER A 138 -9.71 5.86 15.14
C SER A 138 -10.19 5.46 16.53
N ASP A 139 -9.95 4.20 16.93
CA ASP A 139 -10.27 3.72 18.28
C ASP A 139 -9.47 4.49 19.32
N TYR A 140 -8.18 4.76 19.07
CA TYR A 140 -7.37 5.56 19.98
C TYR A 140 -7.86 7.01 20.09
N ILE A 141 -8.19 7.65 18.96
CA ILE A 141 -8.73 9.02 18.96
C ILE A 141 -10.02 9.12 19.77
N SER A 142 -10.85 8.08 19.78
CA SER A 142 -12.11 8.09 20.55
C SER A 142 -11.95 8.13 22.06
N ILE A 143 -10.75 7.80 22.57
CA ILE A 143 -10.42 7.82 24.00
C ILE A 143 -9.41 8.92 24.38
N LEU A 144 -9.03 9.79 23.45
CA LEU A 144 -8.22 11.00 23.69
C LEU A 144 -9.07 12.15 24.24
#